data_AF-A0A2K1NDA2-F1
#
_entry.id   AF-A0A2K1NDA2-F1
#
_cell.length_a   1.000
_cell.length_b   1.000
_cell.length_c   1.000
_cell.angle_alpha   90.00
_cell.angle_beta   90.00
_cell.angle_gamma   90.00
#
_symmetry.space_group_name_H-M   'P 1'
#
loop_
_entity.id
_entity.type
_entity.pdbx_description
1 polymer ?
#
loop_
_entity_poly.entity_id
_entity_poly.type
_entity_poly.pdbx_seq_one_letter_code
_entity_poly.pdbx_strand_id
1 'polypeptide(L)' 'MTKIGASLFEEGVEKGERKGAKELIIEILNQRFGEDFDKRLEEKVRKANEETINQIKKNILNITLEELKELLK' A
#
# COMPACT_ATOMS: atom_id res chain seq x y z
N MET A 1 30.87 6.28 -9.26
CA MET A 1 30.01 5.38 -8.46
C MET A 1 30.34 3.95 -8.87
N THR A 2 30.54 3.00 -7.95
CA THR A 2 30.75 1.59 -8.32
C THR A 2 29.43 0.96 -8.76
N LYS A 3 29.47 -0.12 -9.56
CA LYS A 3 28.24 -0.85 -9.96
C LYS A 3 27.38 -1.26 -8.77
N ILE A 4 28.02 -1.68 -7.67
CA ILE A 4 27.35 -2.04 -6.41
C ILE A 4 26.69 -0.82 -5.73
N GLY A 5 27.36 0.34 -5.75
CA GLY A 5 26.80 1.56 -5.19
C GLY A 5 25.55 2.04 -5.95
N ALA A 6 25.56 1.92 -7.28
CA ALA A 6 24.40 2.27 -8.11
C ALA A 6 23.21 1.32 -7.86
N SER A 7 23.45 0.01 -7.79
CA SER A 7 22.36 -0.96 -7.54
C SER A 7 21.71 -0.78 -6.16
N LEU A 8 22.51 -0.55 -5.12
CA LEU A 8 21.98 -0.28 -3.78
C LEU A 8 21.15 1.01 -3.72
N PHE A 9 21.55 2.02 -4.49
CA PHE A 9 20.79 3.28 -4.59
C PHE A 9 19.45 3.06 -5.29
N GLU A 10 19.42 2.37 -6.42
CA GLU A 10 18.20 2.04 -7.16
C GLU A 10 17.23 1.21 -6.30
N GLU A 11 17.71 0.17 -5.62
CA GLU A 11 16.88 -0.61 -4.68
C GLU A 11 16.32 0.24 -3.53
N GLY A 12 17.11 1.20 -3.04
CA GLY A 12 16.69 2.12 -1.98
C GLY A 12 15.57 3.05 -2.43
N VAL A 13 15.70 3.64 -3.62
CA VAL A 13 14.68 4.49 -4.24
C VAL A 13 13.39 3.70 -4.45
N GLU A 14 13.49 2.50 -5.04
CA GLU A 14 12.34 1.65 -5.33
C GLU A 14 11.60 1.24 -4.05
N LYS A 15 12.33 0.87 -2.98
CA LYS A 15 11.72 0.60 -1.66
C LYS A 15 11.02 1.84 -1.09
N GLY A 16 11.60 3.02 -1.26
CA GLY A 16 11.02 4.29 -0.83
C GLY A 16 9.70 4.59 -1.54
N GLU A 17 9.67 4.46 -2.86
CA GLU A 17 8.47 4.66 -3.68
C GLU A 17 7.36 3.67 -3.30
N ARG A 18 7.70 2.38 -3.12
CA ARG A 18 6.75 1.36 -2.67
C ARG A 18 6.17 1.68 -1.29
N LYS A 19 6.99 2.15 -0.36
CA LYS A 19 6.52 2.55 0.98
C LYS A 19 5.62 3.79 0.90
N GLY A 20 5.99 4.79 0.11
CA GLY A 20 5.18 5.99 -0.10
C GLY A 20 3.82 5.68 -0.71
N ALA A 21 3.76 4.79 -1.69
CA ALA A 21 2.51 4.35 -2.31
C ALA A 21 1.57 3.67 -1.30
N LYS A 22 2.10 2.83 -0.40
CA LYS A 22 1.29 2.18 0.64
C LYS A 22 0.71 3.18 1.63
N GLU A 23 1.49 4.15 2.09
CA GLU A 23 0.97 5.17 3.03
C GLU A 23 -0.09 6.07 2.37
N LEU A 24 0.07 6.43 1.10
CA LEU A 24 -0.97 7.17 0.36
C LEU A 24 -2.27 6.37 0.24
N ILE A 25 -2.19 5.06 -0.03
CA ILE A 25 -3.36 4.19 -0.08
C ILE A 25 -4.06 4.15 1.28
N ILE A 26 -3.29 4.01 2.37
CA ILE A 26 -3.81 4.01 3.75
C ILE A 26 -4.55 5.31 4.05
N GLU A 27 -3.97 6.47 3.70
CA GLU A 27 -4.60 7.77 3.92
C GLU A 27 -5.94 7.88 3.17
N ILE A 28 -5.99 7.47 1.90
CA ILE A 28 -7.22 7.48 1.10
C ILE A 28 -8.28 6.54 1.70
N LEU A 29 -7.90 5.33 2.10
CA LEU A 29 -8.83 4.37 2.71
C LEU A 29 -9.36 4.89 4.05
N ASN A 30 -8.52 5.52 4.87
CA ASN A 30 -8.92 6.16 6.11
C ASN A 30 -9.89 7.32 5.87
N GLN A 31 -9.64 8.17 4.87
CA GLN A 31 -10.59 9.23 4.49
C GLN A 31 -11.93 8.69 3.99
N ARG A 32 -11.93 7.53 3.28
CA ARG A 32 -13.16 6.94 2.72
C ARG A 32 -14.00 6.19 3.76
N PHE A 33 -13.37 5.48 4.68
CA PHE A 33 -14.06 4.57 5.61
C PHE A 33 -14.06 5.07 7.06
N GLY A 34 -13.25 6.08 7.38
CA GLY A 34 -13.18 6.67 8.72
C GLY A 34 -12.88 5.64 9.80
N GLU A 35 -13.70 5.62 10.85
CA GLU A 35 -13.52 4.75 12.03
C GLU A 35 -13.58 3.25 11.70
N ASP A 36 -14.22 2.87 10.58
CA ASP A 36 -14.30 1.47 10.15
C ASP A 36 -12.98 0.95 9.55
N PHE A 37 -12.07 1.84 9.14
CA PHE A 37 -10.72 1.48 8.71
C PHE A 37 -9.76 1.55 9.89
N ASP A 38 -9.81 0.51 10.71
CA ASP A 38 -9.02 0.42 11.93
C ASP A 38 -7.52 0.16 11.69
N LYS A 39 -6.75 0.25 12.78
CA LYS A 39 -5.30 -0.02 12.78
C LYS A 39 -4.94 -1.41 12.27
N ARG A 40 -5.83 -2.39 12.40
CA ARG A 40 -5.59 -3.76 11.93
C ARG A 40 -5.67 -3.82 10.40
N LEU A 41 -6.61 -3.11 9.78
CA LEU A 41 -6.69 -2.97 8.34
C LEU A 41 -5.52 -2.17 7.79
N GLU A 42 -5.11 -1.08 8.46
CA GLU A 42 -3.89 -0.36 8.07
C GLU A 42 -2.66 -1.28 8.03
N GLU A 43 -2.46 -2.08 9.09
CA GLU A 43 -1.31 -2.97 9.17
C GLU A 43 -1.33 -4.06 8.09
N LYS A 44 -2.53 -4.56 7.75
CA LYS A 44 -2.71 -5.49 6.63
C LYS A 44 -2.32 -4.84 5.30
N VAL A 45 -2.72 -3.59 5.04
CA VAL A 45 -2.29 -2.86 3.83
C VAL A 45 -0.77 -2.68 3.80
N ARG A 46 -0.14 -2.32 4.94
CA ARG A 46 1.34 -2.20 5.01
C ARG A 46 2.05 -3.50 4.66
N LYS A 47 1.51 -4.65 5.09
CA LYS A 47 2.07 -5.99 4.85
C LYS A 47 1.65 -6.61 3.51
N ALA A 48 0.63 -6.08 2.85
CA ALA A 48 0.14 -6.61 1.59
C ALA A 48 1.24 -6.64 0.52
N ASN A 49 1.18 -7.66 -0.33
CA ASN A 49 2.06 -7.79 -1.48
C ASN A 49 1.69 -6.77 -2.57
N GLU A 50 2.54 -6.63 -3.58
CA GLU A 50 2.34 -5.64 -4.65
C GLU A 50 1.09 -5.91 -5.50
N GLU A 51 0.72 -7.17 -5.68
CA GLU A 51 -0.48 -7.54 -6.44
C GLU A 51 -1.75 -7.03 -5.74
N THR A 52 -1.89 -7.32 -4.45
CA THR A 52 -2.99 -6.82 -3.62
C THR A 52 -3.01 -5.29 -3.59
N ILE A 53 -1.86 -4.65 -3.42
CA ILE A 53 -1.76 -3.18 -3.45
C ILE A 53 -2.19 -2.61 -4.81
N ASN A 54 -1.81 -3.24 -5.91
CA ASN A 54 -2.20 -2.81 -7.25
C ASN A 54 -3.70 -3.00 -7.50
N GLN A 55 -4.31 -4.05 -6.96
CA GLN A 55 -5.76 -4.27 -7.03
C GLN A 55 -6.51 -3.18 -6.24
N ILE A 56 -6.06 -2.90 -5.01
CA ILE A 56 -6.61 -1.81 -4.19
C ILE A 56 -6.47 -0.48 -4.94
N LYS A 57 -5.28 -0.17 -5.48
CA LYS A 57 -5.00 1.07 -6.22
C LYS A 57 -5.94 1.25 -7.41
N LYS A 58 -6.19 0.20 -8.20
CA LYS A 58 -7.09 0.25 -9.37
C LYS A 58 -8.53 0.60 -8.99
N ASN A 59 -8.97 0.12 -7.83
CA ASN A 59 -10.36 0.25 -7.38
C ASN A 59 -10.52 1.21 -6.20
N ILE A 60 -9.51 2.02 -5.86
CA ILE A 60 -9.41 2.68 -4.55
C ILE A 60 -10.58 3.60 -4.22
N LEU A 61 -11.24 4.16 -5.23
CA LEU A 61 -12.41 5.05 -5.09
C LEU A 61 -13.75 4.30 -5.03
N ASN A 62 -13.79 3.07 -5.54
CA ASN A 62 -15.02 2.28 -5.71
C ASN A 62 -15.09 1.04 -4.81
N ILE A 63 -13.95 0.59 -4.29
CA ILE A 63 -13.87 -0.58 -3.40
C ILE A 63 -14.72 -0.34 -2.15
N THR A 64 -15.46 -1.36 -1.75
CA THR A 64 -16.20 -1.39 -0.48
C THR A 64 -15.30 -1.87 0.66
N LEU A 65 -15.72 -1.61 1.90
CA LEU A 65 -14.96 -2.06 3.06
C LEU A 65 -14.86 -3.60 3.13
N GLU A 66 -15.91 -4.32 2.73
CA GLU A 66 -15.91 -5.78 2.72
C GLU A 66 -14.99 -6.36 1.64
N GLU A 67 -15.03 -5.82 0.41
CA GLU A 67 -14.08 -6.21 -0.63
C GLU A 67 -12.63 -5.93 -0.21
N LEU A 68 -12.38 -4.80 0.46
CA LEU A 68 -11.06 -4.49 1.02
C LEU A 68 -10.64 -5.54 2.05
N LYS A 69 -11.52 -5.91 2.98
CA LYS A 69 -11.25 -6.96 3.97
C LYS A 69 -10.94 -8.30 3.33
N GLU A 70 -11.61 -8.64 2.23
CA GLU A 70 -11.37 -9.87 1.47
C GLU A 70 -10.00 -9.87 0.77
N LEU A 71 -9.63 -8.76 0.13
CA LEU A 71 -8.31 -8.59 -0.48
C LEU A 71 -7.16 -8.66 0.54
N LEU A 72 -7.44 -8.26 1.79
CA LEU A 72 -6.49 -8.21 2.89
C LEU A 72 -6.58 -9.42 3.85
N LYS A 73 -7.23 -10.52 3.45
CA LYS A 73 -7.23 -11.78 4.22
C LYS A 73 -5.83 -12.37 4.29
#